data_AF-A0A953Z087-F1
#
_entry.id   AF-A0A953Z087-F1
#
_cell.length_a   1.000
_cell.length_b   1.000
_cell.length_c   1.000
_cell.angle_alpha   90.00
_cell.angle_beta   90.00
_cell.angle_gamma   90.00
#
_symmetry.space_group_name_H-M   'P 1'
#
loop_
_entity.id
_entity.type
_entity.pdbx_description
1 polymer ?
#
loop_
_entity_poly.entity_id
_entity_poly.type
_entity_poly.pdbx_seq_one_letter_code
_entity_poly.pdbx_strand_id
1 'polypeptide(L)'
;IRRRVRMCYWKRWRYPRTKVKHLVALGVSLDMAIKHATSRKKYWRMSRTPALRYAMPNKWLKQQGLLSLKQLWYEQASLRGTA
;
A
#
# COMPACT_ATOMS: atom_id res chain seq x y z
N ILE A 1 -7.30 3.65 6.13
CA ILE A 1 -7.48 3.36 4.68
C ILE A 1 -6.20 2.83 4.01
N ARG A 2 -5.12 3.62 3.87
CA ARG A 2 -3.90 3.23 3.11
C ARG A 2 -3.28 1.87 3.51
N ARG A 3 -3.24 1.56 4.81
CA ARG A 3 -2.75 0.25 5.31
C ARG A 3 -3.64 -0.91 4.85
N ARG A 4 -4.96 -0.73 4.85
CA ARG A 4 -5.92 -1.73 4.39
C ARG A 4 -5.77 -1.96 2.89
N VAL A 5 -5.56 -0.90 2.11
CA VAL A 5 -5.27 -1.01 0.66
C VAL A 5 -3.99 -1.84 0.41
N ARG A 6 -2.90 -1.56 1.13
CA ARG A 6 -1.66 -2.36 1.05
C ARG A 6 -1.90 -3.83 1.43
N MET A 7 -2.73 -4.08 2.44
CA MET A 7 -3.15 -5.45 2.81
C MET A 7 -3.93 -6.12 1.67
N CYS A 8 -4.81 -5.41 0.98
CA CYS A 8 -5.58 -5.95 -0.15
C CYS A 8 -4.65 -6.35 -1.32
N TYR A 9 -3.68 -5.50 -1.68
CA TYR A 9 -2.64 -5.87 -2.65
C TYR A 9 -1.87 -7.11 -2.20
N TRP A 10 -1.45 -7.15 -0.94
CA TRP A 10 -0.74 -8.30 -0.39
C TRP A 10 -1.56 -9.60 -0.39
N LYS A 11 -2.88 -9.50 -0.14
CA LYS A 11 -3.81 -10.64 -0.21
C LYS A 11 -4.04 -11.08 -1.66
N ARG A 12 -4.08 -10.14 -2.61
CA ARG A 12 -4.20 -10.42 -4.05
C ARG A 12 -3.00 -11.23 -4.55
N TRP A 13 -1.79 -10.93 -4.06
CA TRP A 13 -0.59 -11.72 -4.37
C TRP A 13 -0.56 -13.01 -3.54
N ARG A 14 -1.25 -14.06 -4.00
CA ARG A 14 -1.36 -15.33 -3.27
C ARG A 14 -0.01 -16.03 -3.06
N TYR A 15 0.78 -16.17 -4.12
CA TYR A 15 2.00 -16.99 -4.12
C TYR A 15 3.26 -16.19 -3.75
N PRO A 16 4.24 -16.78 -3.05
CA PRO A 16 5.51 -16.13 -2.72
C PRO A 16 6.25 -15.60 -3.96
N ARG A 17 6.31 -16.39 -5.04
CA ARG A 17 6.93 -15.98 -6.32
C ARG A 17 6.28 -14.71 -6.89
N THR A 18 4.95 -14.63 -6.86
CA THR A 18 4.19 -13.45 -7.30
C THR A 18 4.47 -12.23 -6.43
N LYS A 19 4.53 -12.40 -5.10
CA LYS A 19 4.88 -11.32 -4.17
C LYS A 19 6.28 -10.78 -4.45
N VAL A 20 7.28 -11.65 -4.63
CA VAL A 20 8.64 -11.24 -4.97
C VAL A 20 8.65 -10.45 -6.28
N LYS A 21 8.04 -10.99 -7.34
CA LYS A 21 7.97 -10.32 -8.66
C LYS A 21 7.38 -8.91 -8.57
N HIS A 22 6.26 -8.74 -7.86
CA HIS A 22 5.65 -7.42 -7.72
C HIS A 22 6.45 -6.48 -6.82
N LEU A 23 7.03 -6.97 -5.71
CA LEU A 23 7.85 -6.12 -4.85
C LEU A 23 9.09 -5.61 -5.58
N VAL A 24 9.76 -6.46 -6.37
CA VAL A 24 10.92 -6.08 -7.19
C VAL A 24 10.52 -5.09 -8.29
N ALA A 25 9.39 -5.32 -8.95
CA ALA A 25 8.85 -4.37 -9.94
C ALA A 25 8.50 -3.00 -9.34
N LEU A 26 8.19 -2.96 -8.04
CA LEU A 26 7.95 -1.73 -7.27
C LEU A 26 9.24 -1.14 -6.64
N GLY A 27 10.41 -1.66 -7.01
CA GLY A 27 11.72 -1.14 -6.62
C GLY A 27 12.30 -1.71 -5.33
N VAL A 28 11.64 -2.66 -4.65
CA VAL A 28 12.19 -3.31 -3.45
C VAL A 28 13.36 -4.21 -3.85
N SER A 29 14.46 -4.20 -3.09
CA SER A 29 15.58 -5.10 -3.33
C SER A 29 15.14 -6.57 -3.27
N LEU A 30 15.76 -7.41 -4.10
CA LEU A 30 15.39 -8.83 -4.22
C LEU A 30 15.46 -9.57 -2.89
N ASP A 31 16.53 -9.36 -2.12
CA ASP A 31 16.71 -9.97 -0.80
C ASP A 31 15.59 -9.58 0.19
N MET A 32 15.25 -8.29 0.26
CA MET A 32 14.15 -7.80 1.09
C MET A 32 12.81 -8.37 0.62
N ALA A 33 12.59 -8.43 -0.70
CA ALA A 33 11.38 -8.98 -1.28
C ALA A 33 11.19 -10.47 -0.91
N ILE A 34 12.25 -11.28 -1.01
CA ILE A 34 12.24 -12.70 -0.66
C ILE A 34 11.92 -12.87 0.84
N LYS A 35 12.63 -12.16 1.73
CA LYS A 35 12.41 -12.20 3.19
C LYS A 35 10.96 -11.88 3.58
N HIS A 36 10.35 -10.90 2.90
CA HIS A 36 8.96 -10.53 3.17
C HIS A 36 7.94 -11.48 2.52
N ALA A 37 8.22 -12.02 1.33
CA ALA A 37 7.32 -12.91 0.62
C ALA A 37 7.16 -14.28 1.29
N THR A 38 8.23 -14.83 1.88
CA THR A 38 8.24 -16.13 2.59
C THR A 38 7.78 -16.04 4.05
N SER A 39 7.52 -14.82 4.55
CA SER A 39 7.10 -14.64 5.93
C SER A 39 5.76 -15.33 6.23
N ARG A 40 5.71 -16.09 7.34
CA ARG A 40 4.48 -16.72 7.87
C ARG A 40 3.50 -15.71 8.50
N LYS A 41 3.87 -14.43 8.57
CA LYS A 41 3.06 -13.37 9.17
C LYS A 41 1.78 -13.14 8.34
N LYS A 42 0.65 -13.03 9.04
CA LYS A 42 -0.67 -12.78 8.42
C LYS A 42 -0.70 -11.42 7.70
N TYR A 43 -1.63 -11.29 6.75
CA TYR A 43 -1.71 -10.15 5.82
C TYR A 43 -1.73 -8.78 6.52
N TRP A 44 -2.47 -8.65 7.63
CA TRP A 44 -2.53 -7.39 8.38
C TRP A 44 -1.18 -7.00 9.00
N ARG A 45 -0.39 -7.96 9.48
CA ARG A 45 0.95 -7.71 10.00
C ARG A 45 1.91 -7.32 8.87
N MET A 46 1.80 -7.97 7.71
CA MET A 46 2.61 -7.66 6.54
C MET A 46 2.34 -6.26 5.98
N SER A 47 1.09 -5.80 6.00
CA SER A 47 0.70 -4.45 5.53
C SER A 47 1.41 -3.28 6.23
N ARG A 48 2.00 -3.50 7.42
CA ARG A 48 2.73 -2.47 8.20
C ARG A 48 4.25 -2.52 7.99
N THR A 49 4.76 -3.51 7.27
CA THR A 49 6.21 -3.70 7.11
C THR A 49 6.85 -2.61 6.25
N PRO A 50 8.14 -2.30 6.47
CA PRO A 50 8.86 -1.30 5.68
C PRO A 50 8.89 -1.64 4.19
N ALA A 51 9.03 -2.93 3.82
CA ALA A 51 8.97 -3.35 2.42
C ALA A 51 7.67 -2.93 1.72
N LEU A 52 6.50 -3.09 2.35
CA LEU A 52 5.24 -2.66 1.73
C LEU A 52 5.05 -1.14 1.75
N ARG A 53 5.65 -0.44 2.71
CA ARG A 53 5.65 1.04 2.71
C ARG A 53 6.53 1.59 1.61
N TYR A 54 7.68 0.95 1.37
CA TYR A 54 8.61 1.30 0.32
C TYR A 54 8.06 0.96 -1.07
N ALA A 55 7.51 -0.25 -1.24
CA ALA A 55 6.89 -0.68 -2.50
C ALA A 55 5.65 0.15 -2.89
N MET A 56 4.83 0.53 -1.90
CA MET A 56 3.60 1.28 -2.12
C MET A 56 3.59 2.56 -1.27
N PRO A 57 4.39 3.58 -1.64
CA PRO A 57 4.39 4.86 -0.94
C PRO A 57 3.08 5.60 -1.15
N ASN A 58 2.81 6.62 -0.32
CA ASN A 58 1.56 7.37 -0.42
C ASN A 58 1.41 8.08 -1.79
N LYS A 59 2.53 8.50 -2.40
CA LYS A 59 2.56 9.08 -3.75
C LYS A 59 2.08 8.08 -4.81
N TRP A 60 2.61 6.86 -4.77
CA TRP A 60 2.20 5.78 -5.66
C TRP A 60 0.72 5.42 -5.48
N LEU A 61 0.24 5.31 -4.23
CA LEU A 61 -1.18 5.08 -3.97
C LEU A 61 -2.07 6.18 -4.55
N LYS A 62 -1.64 7.45 -4.49
CA LYS A 62 -2.35 8.58 -5.11
C LYS A 62 -2.39 8.45 -6.64
N GLN A 63 -1.29 8.04 -7.27
CA GLN A 63 -1.24 7.77 -8.71
C GLN A 63 -2.16 6.61 -9.13
N GLN A 64 -2.39 5.63 -8.25
CA GLN A 64 -3.37 4.56 -8.44
C GLN A 64 -4.83 5.00 -8.18
N GLY A 65 -5.08 6.31 -8.01
CA GLY A 65 -6.42 6.86 -7.79
C GLY A 65 -6.91 6.83 -6.33
N LEU A 66 -6.05 6.51 -5.36
CA LEU A 66 -6.46 6.56 -3.94
C LEU A 66 -6.57 8.00 -3.46
N LEU A 67 -7.80 8.48 -3.33
CA LEU A 67 -8.10 9.80 -2.79
C LEU A 67 -7.65 9.93 -1.33
N SER A 68 -7.14 11.12 -0.99
CA SER A 68 -6.80 11.45 0.39
C SER A 68 -8.03 12.03 1.08
N LEU A 69 -8.53 11.34 2.11
CA LEU A 69 -9.67 11.82 2.90
C LEU A 69 -9.45 13.24 3.44
N LYS A 70 -8.22 13.58 3.83
CA LYS A 70 -7.83 14.92 4.27
C LYS A 70 -8.05 15.97 3.17
N GLN A 71 -7.72 15.65 1.91
CA GLN A 71 -7.91 16.59 0.79
C GLN A 71 -9.40 16.81 0.53
N LEU A 72 -10.16 15.72 0.41
CA LEU A 72 -11.61 15.76 0.23
C LEU A 72 -12.31 16.56 1.35
N TRP A 73 -11.83 16.41 2.58
CA TRP A 73 -12.40 17.14 3.71
C TRP A 73 -12.20 18.65 3.58
N TYR A 74 -11.01 19.13 3.18
CA TYR A 74 -10.80 20.57 2.97
C TYR A 74 -11.58 21.13 1.78
N GLU A 75 -11.61 20.38 0.67
CA GLU A 75 -12.39 20.75 -0.51
C GLU A 75 -13.87 20.94 -0.13
N GLN A 76 -14.43 20.01 0.65
CA GLN A 76 -15.82 20.11 1.11
C GLN A 76 -16.02 21.10 2.26
N ALA A 77 -15.03 21.32 3.13
CA ALA A 77 -15.15 22.27 4.23
C ALA A 77 -15.35 23.71 3.72
N SER A 78 -14.74 24.06 2.58
CA SER A 78 -14.96 25.36 1.94
C SER A 78 -16.41 25.60 1.51
N LEU A 79 -17.16 24.54 1.23
CA LEU A 79 -18.56 24.57 0.78
C LEU A 79 -19.56 24.59 1.94
N ARG A 80 -19.12 24.40 3.19
CA ARG A 80 -20.00 24.32 4.36
C ARG A 80 -20.31 25.68 5.00
N GLY A 81 -19.55 26.72 4.65
CA GLY A 81 -19.73 28.09 5.15
C GLY A 81 -20.55 29.01 4.25
N THR A 82 -21.14 28.49 3.18
CA THR A 82 -21.92 29.26 2.18
C THR A 82 -23.43 29.05 2.31
N ALA A 83 -23.95 28.90 3.52
CA ALA A 83 -25.38 28.82 3.81
C ALA A 83 -25.80 30.01 4.67
#